data_AF-A0A699XHY7-F1
#
_entry.id   AF-A0A699XHY7-F1
#
_cell.length_a   1.000
_cell.length_b   1.000
_cell.length_c   1.000
_cell.angle_alpha   90.00
_cell.angle_beta   90.00
_cell.angle_gamma   90.00
#
_symmetry.space_group_name_H-M   'P 1'
#
loop_
_entity.id
_entity.type
_entity.pdbx_description
1 polymer ?
#
loop_
_entity_poly.entity_id
_entity_poly.type
_entity_poly.pdbx_seq_one_letter_code
_entity_poly.pdbx_strand_id
1 'polypeptide(L)' 'VGVAALRSVEMVVALYAVVKAGAAYVPLDPEYPVDRLRYMLEDAGIGLLLSHDAVIDDLPVIDGLQVLNLDRLELA' A
#
# COMPACT_ATOMS: atom_id res chain seq x y z
N VAL A 1 -1.73 5.21 6.16
CA VAL A 1 -1.03 4.06 5.52
C VAL A 1 -1.67 3.85 4.15
N GLY A 2 -0.89 3.71 3.09
CA GLY A 2 -1.41 3.36 1.77
C GLY A 2 -1.62 1.85 1.65
N VAL A 3 -2.63 1.41 0.90
CA VAL A 3 -2.82 0.00 0.56
C VAL A 3 -3.07 -0.12 -0.94
N ALA A 4 -2.13 -0.72 -1.64
CA ALA A 4 -2.18 -1.00 -3.08
C ALA A 4 -2.04 -2.51 -3.28
N ALA A 5 -3.17 -3.21 -3.28
CA ALA A 5 -3.21 -4.66 -3.29
C ALA A 5 -4.35 -5.16 -4.17
N LEU A 6 -4.13 -6.31 -4.82
CA LEU A 6 -5.19 -7.03 -5.51
C LEU A 6 -6.16 -7.65 -4.50
N ARG A 7 -7.37 -7.99 -4.95
CA ARG A 7 -8.37 -8.64 -4.09
C ARG A 7 -7.85 -10.01 -3.64
N SER A 8 -7.62 -10.14 -2.34
CA SER A 8 -7.09 -11.35 -1.69
C SER A 8 -7.46 -11.37 -0.20
N VAL A 9 -7.15 -12.47 0.49
CA VAL A 9 -7.30 -12.53 1.95
C VAL A 9 -6.28 -11.60 2.62
N GLU A 10 -5.07 -11.58 2.08
CA GLU A 10 -3.95 -10.74 2.52
C GLU A 10 -4.33 -9.26 2.46
N MET A 11 -5.06 -8.83 1.43
CA MET A 11 -5.62 -7.47 1.35
C MET A 11 -6.54 -7.19 2.54
N VAL A 12 -7.48 -8.09 2.85
CA VAL A 12 -8.40 -7.90 3.98
C VAL A 12 -7.65 -7.88 5.31
N VAL A 13 -6.65 -8.74 5.47
CA VAL A 13 -5.77 -8.76 6.65
C VAL A 13 -4.99 -7.45 6.75
N ALA A 14 -4.44 -6.93 5.65
CA ALA A 14 -3.72 -5.66 5.61
C ALA A 14 -4.62 -4.49 6.03
N LEU A 15 -5.83 -4.40 5.47
CA LEU A 15 -6.82 -3.39 5.87
C LEU A 15 -7.14 -3.48 7.36
N TYR A 16 -7.37 -4.69 7.87
CA TYR A 16 -7.63 -4.92 9.29
C TYR A 16 -6.42 -4.56 10.17
N ALA A 17 -5.20 -4.91 9.77
CA ALA A 17 -3.97 -4.62 10.49
C ALA A 17 -3.75 -3.11 10.65
N VAL A 18 -4.03 -2.32 9.61
CA VAL A 18 -3.95 -0.85 9.68
C VAL A 18 -4.92 -0.31 10.74
N VAL A 19 -6.18 -0.75 10.71
CA VAL A 19 -7.19 -0.33 11.69
C VAL A 19 -6.83 -0.83 13.10
N LYS A 20 -6.30 -2.06 13.20
CA LYS A 20 -5.87 -2.66 14.46
C LYS A 20 -4.70 -1.91 15.10
N ALA A 21 -3.80 -1.35 14.29
CA ALA A 21 -2.73 -0.46 14.72
C ALA A 21 -3.22 0.95 15.10
N GLY A 22 -4.52 1.24 14.97
CA GLY A 22 -5.12 2.54 15.29
C GLY A 22 -4.98 3.58 14.17
N ALA A 23 -4.60 3.16 12.96
CA ALA A 23 -4.42 4.05 11.82
C ALA A 23 -5.58 3.96 10.82
N ALA A 24 -5.65 4.93 9.91
CA ALA A 24 -6.50 4.89 8.72
C ALA A 24 -5.70 4.43 7.49
N TYR A 25 -6.39 3.74 6.58
CA TYR A 25 -5.83 3.36 5.28
C TYR A 25 -6.36 4.27 4.16
N VAL A 26 -5.53 4.44 3.13
CA VAL A 26 -5.91 5.05 1.85
C VAL A 26 -5.83 3.96 0.78
N PRO A 27 -6.95 3.59 0.14
CA PRO A 27 -6.94 2.61 -0.93
C PRO A 27 -6.33 3.22 -2.19
N LEU A 28 -5.37 2.52 -2.78
CA LEU A 28 -4.70 2.87 -4.03
C LEU A 28 -5.00 1.76 -5.03
N ASP A 29 -5.56 2.13 -6.18
CA ASP A 29 -5.81 1.20 -7.28
C ASP A 29 -4.59 1.20 -8.21
N PRO A 30 -3.83 0.10 -8.32
CA PRO A 30 -2.65 0.02 -9.18
C PRO A 30 -2.97 0.30 -10.67
N GLU A 31 -4.22 0.16 -11.10
CA GLU A 31 -4.64 0.48 -12.47
C GLU A 31 -4.69 1.99 -12.74
N TYR A 32 -4.57 2.84 -11.71
CA TYR A 32 -4.49 4.28 -11.90
C TYR A 32 -3.15 4.71 -12.50
N PRO A 33 -3.13 5.79 -13.30
CA PRO A 33 -1.90 6.35 -13.81
C PRO A 33 -0.90 6.67 -12.68
N VAL A 34 0.39 6.41 -12.93
CA VAL A 34 1.48 6.60 -11.95
C VAL A 34 1.48 8.00 -11.34
N ASP A 35 1.24 9.05 -12.13
CA ASP A 35 1.19 10.43 -11.63
C ASP A 35 0.03 10.66 -10.66
N ARG A 36 -1.12 9.99 -10.88
CA ARG A 36 -2.27 10.05 -9.96
C ARG A 36 -1.96 9.34 -8.65
N LEU A 37 -1.32 8.17 -8.71
CA LEU A 37 -0.88 7.44 -7.53
C LEU A 37 0.13 8.26 -6.71
N ARG A 38 1.09 8.89 -7.39
CA ARG A 38 2.09 9.77 -6.76
C ARG A 38 1.42 10.93 -6.04
N TYR A 39 0.51 11.64 -6.72
CA TYR A 39 -0.25 12.72 -6.12
C TYR A 39 -1.01 12.26 -4.85
N MET A 40 -1.70 11.12 -4.91
CA MET A 40 -2.44 10.59 -3.76
C MET A 40 -1.52 10.25 -2.58
N LEU A 41 -0.34 9.68 -2.85
CA LEU A 41 0.64 9.33 -1.82
C LEU A 41 1.20 10.58 -1.12
N GLU A 42 1.55 11.61 -1.89
CA GLU A 42 2.09 12.87 -1.39
C GLU A 42 1.03 13.69 -0.64
N ASP A 43 -0.17 13.86 -1.21
CA ASP A 43 -1.27 14.64 -0.63
C ASP A 43 -1.75 14.04 0.70
N ALA A 44 -1.84 12.70 0.78
CA ALA A 44 -2.21 12.00 2.00
C ALA A 44 -1.06 11.84 3.02
N GLY A 45 0.16 12.29 2.69
CA GLY A 45 1.34 12.18 3.56
C GLY A 45 1.68 10.73 3.92
N ILE A 46 1.55 9.80 2.97
CA ILE A 46 1.76 8.37 3.22
C ILE A 46 3.25 8.06 3.37
N GLY A 47 3.65 7.63 4.57
CA GLY A 47 5.01 7.15 4.85
C GLY A 47 5.19 5.63 4.75
N LEU A 48 4.10 4.87 4.71
CA LEU A 48 4.09 3.40 4.61
C LEU A 48 3.01 2.94 3.64
N LEU A 49 3.41 2.10 2.67
CA LEU A 49 2.56 1.47 1.67
C LEU A 49 2.59 -0.06 1.84
N LEU A 50 1.42 -0.68 1.95
CA LEU A 50 1.26 -2.14 1.91
C LEU A 50 0.94 -2.57 0.47
N SER A 51 1.68 -3.55 -0.07
CA SER A 51 1.50 -4.00 -1.46
C SER A 51 1.90 -5.47 -1.69
N HIS A 52 1.78 -5.94 -2.93
CA HIS A 52 2.09 -7.30 -3.40
C HIS A 52 3.11 -7.28 -4.54
N ASP A 53 3.87 -8.37 -4.69
CA ASP A 53 4.79 -8.58 -5.84
C ASP A 53 4.07 -8.38 -7.18
N ALA A 54 2.79 -8.75 -7.27
CA ALA A 54 2.00 -8.67 -8.50
C ALA A 54 1.77 -7.25 -9.04
N VAL A 55 1.92 -6.21 -8.20
CA VAL A 55 1.61 -4.81 -8.57
C VAL A 55 2.67 -3.81 -8.11
N ILE A 56 3.71 -4.25 -7.38
CA ILE A 56 4.69 -3.35 -6.78
C ILE A 56 5.51 -2.59 -7.82
N ASP A 57 5.76 -3.19 -8.98
CA ASP A 57 6.51 -2.59 -10.08
C ASP A 57 5.73 -1.49 -10.82
N ASP A 58 4.40 -1.46 -10.68
CA ASP A 58 3.52 -0.45 -11.28
C ASP A 58 3.35 0.79 -10.38
N LEU A 59 3.88 0.75 -9.15
CA LEU A 59 3.73 1.83 -8.18
C LEU A 59 4.80 2.92 -8.35
N PRO A 60 4.46 4.19 -8.07
CA PRO A 60 5.44 5.27 -8.14
C PRO A 60 6.54 5.09 -7.08
N VAL A 61 7.79 5.23 -7.52
CA VAL A 61 8.94 5.37 -6.61
C VAL A 61 8.92 6.78 -6.02
N ILE A 62 8.84 6.87 -4.69
CA ILE A 62 8.83 8.11 -3.91
C ILE A 62 9.89 8.02 -2.82
N ASP A 63 10.72 9.06 -2.69
CA ASP A 63 11.76 9.12 -1.66
C ASP A 63 11.15 9.07 -0.26
N GLY A 64 11.70 8.21 0.60
CA GLY A 64 11.26 8.07 1.99
C GLY A 64 9.98 7.24 2.18
N LEU A 65 9.31 6.79 1.11
CA LEU A 65 8.18 5.87 1.21
C LEU A 65 8.67 4.47 1.57
N GLN A 66 8.23 3.95 2.72
CA GLN A 66 8.45 2.54 3.06
C GLN A 66 7.40 1.68 2.38
N VAL A 67 7.83 0.60 1.72
CA VAL A 67 6.93 -0.38 1.12
C VAL A 67 7.08 -1.72 1.83
N LEU A 68 5.97 -2.23 2.35
CA LEU A 68 5.90 -3.56 2.95
C LEU A 68 5.19 -4.51 1.97
N ASN A 69 5.93 -5.54 1.56
CA ASN A 69 5.42 -6.55 0.65
C ASN A 69 4.73 -7.68 1.43
N LEU A 70 3.43 -7.84 1.18
CA LEU A 70 2.58 -8.81 1.88
C LEU A 70 2.91 -10.26 1.50
N ASP A 71 3.46 -10.52 0.31
CA ASP A 71 3.80 -11.88 -0.15
C ASP A 71 5.05 -12.44 0.52
N ARG A 72 5.85 -11.57 1.14
CA ARG A 72 7.13 -11.90 1.77
C ARG A 72 7.14 -11.60 3.27
N LEU A 73 5.98 -11.25 3.81
CA LEU A 73 5.85 -10.92 5.22
C LEU A 73 5.83 -12.21 6.04
N GLU A 74 6.93 -12.49 6.74
CA GLU A 74 6.94 -13.54 7.75
C GLU A 74 6.33 -13.02 9.06
N LEU A 75 5.29 -13.69 9.53
CA LEU A 75 4.67 -13.44 10.82
C LEU A 75 5.31 -14.36 11.86
N ALA A 76 5.86 -13.77 12.92
CA ALA A 76 6.50 -14.48 14.04
C ALA A 76 5.50 -15.18 14.95
#